data_AF-A0A954HT69-F1
#
_entry.id   AF-A0A954HT69-F1
#
_cell.length_a   1.000
_cell.length_b   1.000
_cell.length_c   1.000
_cell.angle_alpha   90.00
_cell.angle_beta   90.00
_cell.angle_gamma   90.00
#
_symmetry.space_group_name_H-M   'P 1'
#
loop_
_entity.id
_entity.type
_entity.pdbx_description
1 polymer ?
#
loop_
_entity_poly.entity_id
_entity_poly.type
_entity_poly.pdbx_seq_one_letter_code
_entity_poly.pdbx_strand_id
1 'polypeptide(L)'
;IPTNLISITDGQIYLSPDILQKGILPAADVGRSVSRVGGKTQLPAYRAVAGDLRLSYSQFEELEAFSRFSSRLDDETRATLERGRRVREIFRQPQYEPMRVAEQIAVLVAVTNGLLDSVSLPNLKAAEYRIRQAVADRLPDLCERIESGAVLAEEDLTAISRTAQEAIAVADT
;
A
#
# COMPACT_ATOMS: atom_id res chain seq x y z
N ILE A 1 6.06 -4.27 32.13
CA ILE A 1 7.08 -3.57 31.31
C ILE A 1 6.48 -3.08 29.97
N PRO A 2 5.86 -3.92 29.12
CA PRO A 2 5.34 -3.47 27.81
C PRO A 2 4.29 -2.35 27.91
N THR A 3 3.32 -2.49 28.82
CA THR A 3 2.27 -1.48 29.05
C THR A 3 2.84 -0.11 29.41
N ASN A 4 3.90 -0.08 30.23
CA ASN A 4 4.53 1.16 30.66
C ASN A 4 5.25 1.85 29.48
N LEU A 5 5.95 1.09 28.64
CA LEU A 5 6.62 1.64 27.46
C LEU A 5 5.63 2.20 26.45
N ILE A 6 4.53 1.48 26.16
CA ILE A 6 3.44 1.95 25.27
C ILE A 6 2.78 3.22 25.81
N SER A 7 2.71 3.38 27.14
CA SER A 7 2.12 4.59 27.73
C SER A 7 3.01 5.83 27.53
N ILE A 8 4.33 5.65 27.44
CA ILE A 8 5.32 6.73 27.34
C ILE A 8 5.55 7.16 25.88
N THR A 9 5.53 6.23 24.93
CA THR A 9 5.83 6.52 23.53
C THR A 9 4.65 7.17 22.79
N ASP A 10 4.98 7.91 21.72
CA ASP A 10 3.99 8.52 20.80
C ASP A 10 3.39 7.51 19.81
N GLY A 11 3.46 6.21 20.11
CA GLY A 11 2.99 5.16 19.21
C GLY A 11 3.76 3.87 19.35
N GLN A 12 3.37 2.89 18.53
CA GLN A 12 4.02 1.60 18.41
C GLN A 12 3.86 1.02 17.02
N ILE A 13 4.84 0.24 16.60
CA ILE A 13 4.73 -0.70 15.48
C ILE A 13 4.70 -2.10 16.11
N TYR A 14 3.57 -2.79 16.02
CA TYR A 14 3.42 -4.14 16.55
C TYR A 14 3.77 -5.16 15.48
N LEU A 15 4.80 -5.98 15.73
CA LEU A 15 5.16 -7.08 14.86
C LEU A 15 4.42 -8.34 15.31
N SER A 16 3.52 -8.86 14.46
CA SER A 16 2.64 -9.98 14.78
C SER A 16 3.28 -11.33 14.44
N PRO A 17 3.36 -12.27 15.40
CA PRO A 17 3.78 -13.65 15.14
C PRO A 17 2.90 -14.35 14.09
N ASP A 18 1.59 -14.06 14.06
CA ASP A 18 0.66 -14.69 13.12
C ASP A 18 0.90 -14.22 11.68
N ILE A 19 1.25 -12.94 11.50
CA ILE A 19 1.62 -12.39 10.18
C ILE A 19 2.96 -12.97 9.73
N LEU A 20 3.91 -13.10 10.65
CA LEU A 20 5.21 -13.72 10.38
C LEU A 20 5.06 -15.20 9.98
N GLN A 21 4.23 -15.98 10.67
CA GLN A 21 3.96 -17.38 10.35
C GLN A 21 3.31 -17.56 8.96
N LYS A 22 2.59 -16.55 8.47
CA LYS A 22 2.04 -16.51 7.10
C LYS A 22 3.09 -16.11 6.04
N GLY A 23 4.35 -15.88 6.44
CA GLY A 23 5.43 -15.49 5.55
C GLY A 23 5.31 -14.06 5.01
N ILE A 24 4.59 -13.17 5.70
CA ILE A 24 4.45 -11.76 5.30
C ILE A 24 5.47 -10.94 6.08
N LEU A 25 6.33 -10.22 5.35
CA LEU A 25 7.38 -9.37 5.89
C LEU A 25 7.35 -7.99 5.21
N PRO A 26 7.43 -6.87 5.96
CA PRO A 26 7.51 -6.79 7.42
C PRO A 26 6.21 -7.27 8.09
N ALA A 27 6.34 -7.96 9.23
CA ALA A 27 5.19 -8.54 9.95
C ALA A 27 4.41 -7.51 10.77
N ALA A 28 4.26 -6.28 10.26
CA ALA A 28 3.60 -5.19 10.96
C ALA A 28 2.07 -5.37 10.94
N ASP A 29 1.46 -5.38 12.11
CA ASP A 29 0.00 -5.40 12.27
C ASP A 29 -0.53 -3.97 12.20
N VAL A 30 -1.21 -3.64 11.11
CA VAL A 30 -1.71 -2.29 10.85
C VAL A 30 -2.79 -1.88 11.86
N GLY A 31 -3.62 -2.82 12.32
CA GLY A 31 -4.70 -2.54 13.27
C GLY A 31 -4.20 -2.28 14.70
N ARG A 32 -3.14 -2.96 15.12
CA ARG A 32 -2.53 -2.79 16.47
C ARG A 32 -1.45 -1.72 16.52
N SER A 33 -0.88 -1.35 15.37
CA SER A 33 0.12 -0.29 15.26
C SER A 33 -0.54 1.08 15.26
N VAL A 34 0.08 2.07 15.89
CA VAL A 34 -0.45 3.42 15.95
C VAL A 34 0.67 4.44 16.01
N SER A 35 0.42 5.62 15.45
CA SER A 35 1.20 6.83 15.69
C SER A 35 0.26 7.90 16.25
N ARG A 36 0.56 8.39 17.46
CA ARG A 36 -0.17 9.48 18.14
C ARG A 36 0.13 10.84 17.53
N VAL A 37 1.33 11.00 16.95
CA VAL A 37 1.68 12.19 16.16
C VAL A 37 0.79 12.28 14.90
N GLY A 38 0.37 11.11 14.40
CA GLY A 38 -0.63 10.98 13.35
C GLY A 38 -0.13 11.43 11.97
N GLY A 39 -1.08 11.73 11.07
CA GLY A 39 -0.78 12.13 9.70
C GLY A 39 -0.20 13.54 9.53
N LYS A 40 -0.15 14.36 10.60
CA LYS A 40 0.30 15.76 10.51
C LYS A 40 1.78 15.88 10.13
N THR A 41 2.60 14.89 10.51
CA THR A 41 4.04 14.83 10.18
C THR A 41 4.33 14.07 8.90
N GLN A 42 3.32 13.47 8.26
CA GLN A 42 3.51 12.82 6.97
C GLN A 42 3.64 13.85 5.86
N LEU A 43 4.48 13.53 4.86
CA LEU A 43 4.53 14.26 3.60
C LEU A 43 3.10 14.32 3.01
N PRO A 44 2.70 15.45 2.38
CA PRO A 44 1.35 15.59 1.83
C PRO A 44 0.94 14.45 0.89
N ALA A 45 1.90 13.91 0.13
CA ALA A 45 1.67 12.79 -0.77
C ALA A 45 1.13 11.53 -0.06
N TYR A 46 1.64 11.18 1.13
CA TYR A 46 1.11 10.05 1.89
C TYR A 46 -0.31 10.33 2.40
N ARG A 47 -0.61 11.57 2.81
CA ARG A 47 -1.95 11.93 3.27
C ARG A 47 -3.00 11.79 2.17
N ALA A 48 -2.61 12.04 0.92
CA ALA A 48 -3.49 11.89 -0.24
C ALA A 48 -3.90 10.43 -0.51
N VAL A 49 -3.12 9.45 -0.06
CA VAL A 49 -3.39 8.02 -0.34
C VAL A 49 -3.72 7.19 0.91
N ALA A 50 -3.22 7.58 2.08
CA ALA A 50 -3.26 6.73 3.28
C ALA A 50 -4.67 6.58 3.88
N GLY A 51 -5.56 7.56 3.68
CA GLY A 51 -6.92 7.52 4.22
C GLY A 51 -7.74 6.37 3.65
N ASP A 52 -7.89 6.37 2.32
CA ASP A 52 -8.65 5.36 1.58
C ASP A 52 -7.99 3.98 1.68
N LEU A 53 -6.66 3.94 1.64
CA LEU A 53 -5.90 2.70 1.81
C LEU A 53 -6.12 2.06 3.18
N ARG A 54 -6.12 2.85 4.26
CA ARG A 54 -6.37 2.34 5.60
C ARG A 54 -7.79 1.78 5.74
N LEU A 55 -8.78 2.52 5.23
CA LEU A 55 -10.18 2.11 5.31
C LEU A 55 -10.42 0.81 4.53
N SER A 56 -9.96 0.76 3.27
CA SER A 56 -10.11 -0.42 2.41
C SER A 56 -9.37 -1.64 2.96
N TYR A 57 -8.15 -1.46 3.49
CA TYR A 57 -7.39 -2.56 4.08
C TYR A 57 -8.04 -3.10 5.38
N SER A 58 -8.60 -2.23 6.22
CA SER A 58 -9.34 -2.66 7.42
C SER A 58 -10.59 -3.48 7.06
N GLN A 59 -11.36 -3.02 6.07
CA GLN A 59 -12.53 -3.76 5.57
C GLN A 59 -12.13 -5.11 4.99
N PHE A 60 -11.01 -5.16 4.27
CA PHE A 60 -10.45 -6.41 3.77
C PHE A 60 -10.09 -7.38 4.90
N GLU A 61 -9.40 -6.93 5.96
CA GLU A 61 -9.03 -7.82 7.07
C GLU A 61 -10.25 -8.38 7.81
N GLU A 62 -11.29 -7.56 8.00
CA GLU A 62 -12.58 -8.01 8.55
C GLU A 62 -13.23 -9.06 7.63
N LEU A 63 -13.40 -8.77 6.35
CA LEU A 63 -14.00 -9.69 5.38
C LEU A 63 -13.19 -10.98 5.25
N GLU A 64 -11.86 -10.92 5.28
CA GLU A 64 -11.02 -12.10 5.20
C GLU A 64 -11.24 -13.02 6.40
N ALA A 65 -11.39 -12.46 7.61
CA ALA A 65 -11.71 -13.23 8.81
C ALA A 65 -13.09 -13.90 8.71
N PHE A 66 -14.11 -13.21 8.21
CA PHE A 66 -15.47 -13.75 8.04
C PHE A 66 -15.60 -14.75 6.90
N SER A 67 -14.87 -14.55 5.79
CA SER A 67 -14.92 -15.39 4.59
C SER A 67 -14.55 -16.85 4.86
N ARG A 68 -13.78 -17.11 5.93
CA ARG A 68 -13.42 -18.47 6.39
C ARG A 68 -14.62 -19.30 6.85
N PHE A 69 -15.74 -18.63 7.14
CA PHE A 69 -16.95 -19.26 7.67
C PHE A 69 -18.15 -19.20 6.70
N SER A 70 -18.03 -18.53 5.56
CA SER A 70 -19.10 -18.40 4.56
C SER A 70 -18.77 -19.14 3.27
N SER A 71 -19.72 -19.94 2.78
CA SER A 71 -19.58 -20.73 1.55
C SER A 71 -19.96 -19.97 0.27
N ARG A 72 -20.63 -18.81 0.39
CA ARG A 72 -21.03 -17.99 -0.76
C ARG A 72 -20.70 -16.53 -0.47
N LEU A 73 -19.81 -15.99 -1.28
CA LEU A 73 -19.47 -14.57 -1.32
C LEU A 73 -20.04 -14.01 -2.62
N ASP A 74 -20.74 -12.88 -2.53
CA ASP A 74 -21.10 -12.09 -3.70
C ASP A 74 -19.84 -11.54 -4.40
N ASP A 75 -20.03 -11.05 -5.63
CA ASP A 75 -18.91 -10.61 -6.47
C ASP A 75 -18.24 -9.33 -5.93
N GLU A 76 -18.97 -8.48 -5.21
CA GLU A 76 -18.43 -7.27 -4.57
C GLU A 76 -17.48 -7.62 -3.42
N THR A 77 -17.89 -8.56 -2.56
CA THR A 77 -17.05 -9.09 -1.47
C THR A 77 -15.83 -9.78 -2.05
N ARG A 78 -15.98 -10.54 -3.14
CA ARG A 78 -14.85 -11.17 -3.83
C ARG A 78 -13.87 -10.12 -4.37
N ALA A 79 -14.36 -9.07 -5.01
CA ALA A 79 -13.51 -7.99 -5.53
C ALA A 79 -12.73 -7.29 -4.40
N THR A 80 -13.39 -7.03 -3.27
CA THR A 80 -12.74 -6.43 -2.09
C THR A 80 -11.65 -7.33 -1.51
N LEU A 81 -11.91 -8.63 -1.40
CA LEU A 81 -10.92 -9.62 -0.95
C LEU A 81 -9.72 -9.70 -1.90
N GLU A 82 -9.98 -9.70 -3.21
CA GLU A 82 -8.94 -9.74 -4.24
C GLU A 82 -8.06 -8.48 -4.22
N ARG A 83 -8.66 -7.29 -4.12
CA ARG A 83 -7.92 -6.03 -3.99
C ARG A 83 -7.11 -6.00 -2.70
N GLY A 84 -7.70 -6.40 -1.58
CA GLY A 84 -7.01 -6.45 -0.29
C GLY A 84 -5.81 -7.43 -0.27
N ARG A 85 -5.91 -8.57 -0.96
CA ARG A 85 -4.76 -9.47 -1.17
C ARG A 85 -3.61 -8.79 -1.92
N ARG A 86 -3.92 -7.97 -2.94
CA ARG A 86 -2.92 -7.19 -3.69
C ARG A 86 -2.30 -6.11 -2.81
N VAL A 87 -3.11 -5.36 -2.04
CA VAL A 87 -2.60 -4.38 -1.06
C VAL A 87 -1.63 -5.04 -0.08
N ARG A 88 -2.00 -6.21 0.48
CA ARG A 88 -1.15 -6.96 1.40
C ARG A 88 0.18 -7.39 0.76
N GLU A 89 0.14 -7.82 -0.50
CA GLU A 89 1.35 -8.21 -1.23
C GLU A 89 2.23 -6.99 -1.55
N ILE A 90 1.65 -5.84 -1.90
CA ILE A 90 2.38 -4.56 -2.07
C ILE A 90 3.07 -4.10 -0.78
N PHE A 91 2.49 -4.38 0.39
CA PHE A 91 3.15 -4.08 1.66
C PHE A 91 4.33 -5.00 1.98
N ARG A 92 4.54 -6.07 1.22
CA ARG A 92 5.72 -6.92 1.43
C ARG A 92 6.97 -6.23 0.93
N GLN A 93 7.99 -6.21 1.76
CA GLN A 93 9.25 -5.56 1.45
C GLN A 93 10.43 -6.38 1.96
N PRO A 94 11.40 -6.73 1.09
CA PRO A 94 12.62 -7.40 1.51
C PRO A 94 13.46 -6.56 2.46
N GLN A 95 14.29 -7.23 3.25
CA GLN A 95 15.25 -6.56 4.11
C GLN A 95 16.31 -5.83 3.26
N TYR A 96 16.75 -4.67 3.73
CA TYR A 96 17.80 -3.85 3.10
C TYR A 96 17.44 -3.25 1.73
N GLU A 97 16.16 -3.29 1.34
CA GLU A 97 15.65 -2.67 0.12
C GLU A 97 14.66 -1.53 0.45
N PRO A 98 15.08 -0.43 1.13
CA PRO A 98 14.20 0.71 1.35
C PRO A 98 13.76 1.31 0.01
N MET A 99 12.49 1.72 -0.06
CA MET A 99 11.90 2.34 -1.26
C MET A 99 11.83 3.85 -1.10
N ARG A 100 12.13 4.61 -2.16
CA ARG A 100 11.96 6.07 -2.17
C ARG A 100 10.50 6.46 -1.96
N VAL A 101 10.24 7.65 -1.42
CA VAL A 101 8.86 8.11 -1.16
C VAL A 101 8.04 8.14 -2.45
N ALA A 102 8.58 8.73 -3.52
CA ALA A 102 7.86 8.84 -4.80
C ALA A 102 7.49 7.46 -5.37
N GLU A 103 8.39 6.50 -5.28
CA GLU A 103 8.15 5.10 -5.67
C GLU A 103 7.05 4.45 -4.83
N GLN A 104 7.06 4.65 -3.51
CA GLN A 104 5.99 4.15 -2.63
C GLN A 104 4.64 4.75 -3.02
N ILE A 105 4.57 6.07 -3.19
CA ILE A 105 3.34 6.77 -3.58
C ILE A 105 2.82 6.25 -4.92
N ALA A 106 3.69 6.04 -5.91
CA ALA A 106 3.30 5.51 -7.22
C ALA A 106 2.59 4.16 -7.11
N VAL A 107 3.16 3.23 -6.35
CA VAL A 107 2.60 1.89 -6.14
C VAL A 107 1.31 1.96 -5.32
N LEU A 108 1.25 2.80 -4.28
CA LEU A 108 0.06 2.97 -3.45
C LEU A 108 -1.11 3.57 -4.23
N VAL A 109 -0.86 4.56 -5.10
CA VAL A 109 -1.88 5.10 -6.02
C VAL A 109 -2.38 3.99 -6.94
N ALA A 110 -1.48 3.20 -7.54
CA ALA A 110 -1.86 2.16 -8.48
C ALA A 110 -2.75 1.07 -7.85
N VAL A 111 -2.40 0.59 -6.64
CA VAL A 111 -3.20 -0.44 -5.96
C VAL A 111 -4.53 0.11 -5.43
N THR A 112 -4.55 1.36 -4.93
CA THR A 112 -5.78 1.98 -4.40
C THR A 112 -6.79 2.24 -5.51
N ASN A 113 -6.31 2.62 -6.70
CA ASN A 113 -7.14 2.86 -7.89
C ASN A 113 -7.53 1.57 -8.62
N GLY A 114 -7.18 0.38 -8.10
CA GLY A 114 -7.52 -0.91 -8.70
C GLY A 114 -6.76 -1.24 -9.99
N LEU A 115 -5.70 -0.50 -10.32
CA LEU A 115 -4.92 -0.75 -11.55
C LEU A 115 -4.23 -2.12 -11.55
N LEU A 116 -4.04 -2.69 -10.36
CA LEU A 116 -3.43 -4.00 -10.17
C LEU A 116 -4.46 -5.14 -10.05
N ASP A 117 -5.76 -4.86 -10.18
CA ASP A 117 -6.81 -5.88 -9.99
C ASP A 117 -6.74 -7.01 -11.02
N SER A 118 -6.30 -6.72 -12.25
CA SER A 118 -6.07 -7.74 -13.30
C SER A 118 -4.73 -8.50 -13.16
N VAL A 119 -3.79 -7.98 -12.36
CA VAL A 119 -2.46 -8.57 -12.21
C VAL A 119 -2.54 -9.74 -11.21
N SER A 120 -2.01 -10.89 -11.61
CA SER A 120 -1.94 -12.06 -10.73
C SER A 120 -0.93 -11.84 -9.59
N LEU A 121 -1.19 -12.41 -8.40
CA LEU A 121 -0.30 -12.26 -7.24
C LEU A 121 1.17 -12.62 -7.52
N PRO A 122 1.51 -13.69 -8.26
CA PRO A 122 2.90 -14.01 -8.59
C PRO A 122 3.61 -12.94 -9.44
N ASN A 123 2.85 -12.20 -10.26
CA ASN A 123 3.37 -11.17 -11.15
C ASN A 123 3.35 -9.78 -10.52
N LEU A 124 2.78 -9.64 -9.32
CA LEU A 124 2.56 -8.33 -8.69
C LEU A 124 3.87 -7.59 -8.39
N LYS A 125 4.90 -8.30 -7.92
CA LYS A 125 6.22 -7.70 -7.65
C LYS A 125 6.89 -7.17 -8.91
N ALA A 126 6.72 -7.86 -10.04
CA ALA A 126 7.22 -7.39 -11.33
C ALA A 126 6.44 -6.17 -11.84
N ALA A 127 5.13 -6.12 -11.61
CA ALA A 127 4.30 -4.95 -11.92
C ALA A 127 4.68 -3.74 -11.04
N GLU A 128 4.85 -3.95 -9.74
CA GLU A 128 5.34 -2.94 -8.79
C GLU A 128 6.66 -2.33 -9.26
N TYR A 129 7.64 -3.16 -9.59
CA TYR A 129 8.94 -2.70 -10.08
C TYR A 129 8.83 -1.85 -11.34
N ARG A 130 8.01 -2.28 -12.32
CA ARG A 130 7.77 -1.52 -13.56
C ARG A 130 7.11 -0.18 -13.31
N ILE A 131 6.12 -0.11 -12.40
CA ILE A 131 5.47 1.14 -12.01
C ILE A 131 6.49 2.10 -11.40
N ARG A 132 7.32 1.60 -10.48
CA ARG A 132 8.37 2.40 -9.82
C ARG A 132 9.34 2.99 -10.84
N GLN A 133 9.86 2.17 -11.74
CA GLN A 133 10.76 2.63 -12.81
C GLN A 133 10.07 3.64 -13.73
N ALA A 134 8.87 3.34 -14.22
CA ALA A 134 8.18 4.21 -15.16
C ALA A 134 7.88 5.60 -14.56
N VAL A 135 7.50 5.68 -13.28
CA VAL A 135 7.29 6.97 -12.62
C VAL A 135 8.60 7.70 -12.37
N ALA A 136 9.65 7.00 -11.94
CA ALA A 136 10.97 7.60 -11.74
C ALA A 136 11.55 8.17 -13.06
N ASP A 137 11.40 7.44 -14.17
CA ASP A 137 11.98 7.82 -15.46
C ASP A 137 11.15 8.88 -16.19
N ARG A 138 9.82 8.79 -16.13
CA ARG A 138 8.92 9.66 -16.92
C ARG A 138 8.44 10.89 -16.16
N LEU A 139 8.45 10.85 -14.83
CA LEU A 139 7.98 11.93 -13.96
C LEU A 139 9.03 12.35 -12.92
N PRO A 140 10.30 12.62 -13.29
CA PRO A 140 11.37 12.93 -12.33
C PRO A 140 11.06 14.19 -11.50
N ASP A 141 10.57 15.26 -12.14
CA ASP A 141 10.21 16.52 -11.46
C ASP A 141 9.11 16.30 -10.41
N LEU A 142 8.15 15.42 -10.70
CA LEU A 142 7.09 15.08 -9.74
C LEU A 142 7.66 14.28 -8.56
N CYS A 143 8.62 13.38 -8.81
CA CYS A 143 9.30 12.64 -7.75
C CYS A 143 10.03 13.60 -6.79
N GLU A 144 10.75 14.59 -7.31
CA GLU A 144 11.42 15.61 -6.49
C GLU A 144 10.44 16.47 -5.69
N ARG A 145 9.31 16.84 -6.31
CA ARG A 145 8.21 17.55 -5.61
C ARG A 145 7.63 16.72 -4.47
N ILE A 146 7.42 15.42 -4.67
CA ILE A 146 6.93 14.51 -3.61
C ILE A 146 7.93 14.46 -2.45
N GLU A 147 9.21 14.27 -2.76
CA GLU A 147 10.28 14.11 -1.76
C GLU A 147 10.56 15.40 -0.99
N SER A 148 10.36 16.57 -1.61
CA SER A 148 10.44 17.88 -0.95
C SER A 148 9.19 18.26 -0.15
N GLY A 149 8.15 17.43 -0.18
CA GLY A 149 6.92 17.64 0.60
C GLY A 149 5.95 18.63 -0.01
N ALA A 150 5.97 18.81 -1.33
CA ALA A 150 4.94 19.55 -2.04
C ALA A 150 3.55 18.89 -1.87
N VAL A 151 2.50 19.71 -1.91
CA VAL A 151 1.13 19.22 -1.99
C VAL A 151 0.89 18.69 -3.40
N LEU A 152 0.32 17.49 -3.50
CA LEU A 152 -0.07 16.90 -4.77
C LEU A 152 -1.43 17.43 -5.21
N ALA A 153 -1.51 17.88 -6.45
CA ALA A 153 -2.77 18.20 -7.09
C ALA A 153 -3.42 16.94 -7.68
N GLU A 154 -4.69 17.03 -8.06
CA GLU A 154 -5.41 15.91 -8.68
C GLU A 154 -4.77 15.51 -10.02
N GLU A 155 -4.21 16.47 -10.75
CA GLU A 155 -3.48 16.24 -11.99
C GLU A 155 -2.21 15.42 -11.76
N ASP A 156 -1.53 15.61 -10.61
CA ASP A 156 -0.33 14.84 -10.25
C ASP A 156 -0.68 13.36 -10.01
N LEU A 157 -1.77 13.10 -9.26
CA LEU A 157 -2.27 11.74 -9.01
C LEU A 157 -2.75 11.06 -10.28
N THR A 158 -3.39 11.83 -11.18
CA THR A 158 -3.82 11.36 -12.50
C THR A 158 -2.62 11.02 -13.38
N ALA A 159 -1.57 11.86 -13.36
CA ALA A 159 -0.34 11.59 -14.09
C ALA A 159 0.33 10.29 -13.60
N ILE A 160 0.46 10.11 -12.29
CA ILE A 160 0.97 8.88 -11.68
C ILE A 160 0.14 7.67 -12.11
N SER A 161 -1.19 7.76 -12.01
CA SER A 161 -2.11 6.65 -12.35
C SER A 161 -1.98 6.25 -13.82
N ARG A 162 -1.95 7.22 -14.74
CA ARG A 162 -1.76 6.97 -16.17
C ARG A 162 -0.41 6.31 -16.45
N THR A 163 0.67 6.83 -15.89
CA THR A 163 2.01 6.26 -16.06
C THR A 163 2.09 4.84 -15.50
N ALA A 164 1.47 4.58 -14.35
CA ALA A 164 1.39 3.23 -13.78
C ALA A 164 0.59 2.27 -14.68
N GLN A 165 -0.54 2.72 -15.22
CA GLN A 165 -1.37 1.91 -16.12
C GLN A 165 -0.61 1.51 -17.40
N GLU A 166 0.07 2.46 -18.03
CA GLU A 166 0.93 2.20 -19.19
C GLU A 166 2.06 1.21 -18.85
N ALA A 167 2.68 1.36 -17.68
CA ALA A 167 3.76 0.48 -17.24
C ALA A 167 3.30 -0.97 -17.04
N ILE A 168 2.05 -1.17 -16.60
CA ILE A 168 1.44 -2.50 -16.43
C ILE A 168 1.14 -3.12 -17.80
N ALA A 169 0.51 -2.37 -18.71
CA ALA A 169 0.05 -2.85 -20.02
C ALA A 169 1.18 -3.39 -20.93
N VAL A 170 2.38 -2.82 -20.84
CA VAL A 170 3.54 -3.20 -21.68
C VAL A 170 3.99 -4.66 -21.47
N ALA A 171 3.64 -5.34 -20.37
CA ALA A 171 4.01 -6.75 -20.18
C ALA A 171 2.97 -7.76 -20.66
N ASP A 172 1.77 -7.32 -21.04
CA ASP A 172 0.73 -8.19 -21.60
C ASP A 172 0.83 -8.27 -23.15
N THR A 173 1.80 -7.58 -23.74
CA THR A 173 2.23 -7.64 -25.16
C THR A 173 3.58 -8.31 -25.30
#